data_AF-A0A6L7JQV2-F1
#
_entry.id   AF-A0A6L7JQV2-F1
#
_cell.length_a   1.000
_cell.length_b   1.000
_cell.length_c   1.000
_cell.angle_alpha   90.00
_cell.angle_beta   90.00
_cell.angle_gamma   90.00
#
_symmetry.space_group_name_H-M   'P 1'
#
loop_
_entity.id
_entity.type
_entity.pdbx_description
1 polymer ?
#
loop_
_entity_poly.entity_id
_entity_poly.type
_entity_poly.pdbx_seq_one_letter_code
_entity_poly.pdbx_strand_id
1 'polypeptide(L)'
;MKRKKTAHIATTSANFRNLVISLSESVGQHQISVVRDAMHPNALISSEAVHYELVKKIFRDIYRANRCYHLNATVDCHKTFDVLGKIHAELVDSEKTDVDQIGLLQNIGEATRKFFEAHDSCPSNQTPESKDSSVTTFGKVASLIR
;
A
#
# COMPACT_ATOMS: atom_id res chain seq x y z
N MET A 1 -9.39 -14.46 -32.52
CA MET A 1 -9.27 -14.90 -31.10
C MET A 1 -7.93 -15.60 -30.90
N LYS A 2 -6.90 -14.89 -30.40
CA LYS A 2 -5.59 -15.48 -30.06
C LYS A 2 -5.39 -15.37 -28.55
N ARG A 3 -5.08 -16.51 -27.96
CA ARG A 3 -5.10 -16.76 -26.52
C ARG A 3 -3.95 -16.04 -25.80
N LYS A 4 -4.31 -15.53 -24.63
CA LYS A 4 -3.53 -14.97 -23.52
C LYS A 4 -2.06 -15.41 -23.50
N LYS A 5 -1.15 -14.44 -23.61
CA LYS A 5 0.26 -14.61 -23.23
C LYS A 5 0.36 -14.27 -21.73
N THR A 6 0.17 -15.29 -20.90
CA THR A 6 0.49 -15.22 -19.47
C THR A 6 2.01 -15.11 -19.39
N ALA A 7 2.52 -13.88 -19.30
CA ALA A 7 3.93 -13.66 -19.03
C ALA A 7 4.21 -14.16 -17.61
N HIS A 8 5.12 -15.12 -17.51
CA HIS A 8 5.81 -15.50 -16.29
C HIS A 8 6.12 -14.24 -15.48
N ILE A 9 5.57 -14.15 -14.27
CA ILE A 9 6.02 -13.18 -13.27
C ILE A 9 7.44 -13.61 -12.92
N ALA A 10 8.42 -13.00 -13.58
CA ALA A 10 9.78 -13.01 -13.09
C ALA A 10 9.71 -12.52 -11.65
N THR A 11 10.26 -13.29 -10.71
CA THR A 11 10.40 -12.90 -9.31
C THR A 11 11.30 -11.68 -9.27
N THR A 12 10.71 -10.51 -9.45
CA THR A 12 11.44 -9.27 -9.71
C THR A 12 11.68 -8.65 -8.36
N SER A 13 12.86 -8.84 -7.77
CA SER A 13 13.29 -8.31 -6.47
C SER A 13 12.50 -7.07 -5.99
N ALA A 14 12.02 -7.10 -4.75
CA ALA A 14 11.27 -6.02 -4.09
C ALA A 14 12.14 -4.76 -3.94
N ASN A 15 12.30 -4.02 -5.05
CA ASN A 15 13.09 -2.81 -5.14
C ASN A 15 12.22 -1.59 -5.40
N PHE A 16 12.78 -0.41 -5.15
CA PHE A 16 12.04 0.84 -5.20
C PHE A 16 11.41 1.11 -6.58
N ARG A 17 12.14 0.86 -7.68
CA ARG A 17 11.62 1.01 -9.04
C ARG A 17 10.41 0.12 -9.28
N ASN A 18 10.49 -1.15 -8.92
CA ASN A 18 9.41 -2.12 -9.13
C ASN A 18 8.18 -1.77 -8.30
N LEU A 19 8.38 -1.31 -7.07
CA LEU A 19 7.30 -0.81 -6.22
C LEU A 19 6.57 0.33 -6.94
N VAL A 20 7.28 1.38 -7.37
CA VAL A 20 6.68 2.56 -8.00
C VAL A 20 5.96 2.20 -9.31
N ILE A 21 6.56 1.35 -10.15
CA ILE A 21 5.93 0.89 -11.40
C ILE A 21 4.67 0.06 -11.10
N SER A 22 4.74 -0.87 -10.17
CA SER A 22 3.60 -1.72 -9.80
C SER A 22 2.44 -0.89 -9.22
N LEU A 23 2.75 0.12 -8.42
CA LEU A 23 1.74 1.06 -7.89
C LEU A 23 1.08 1.86 -9.01
N SER A 24 1.85 2.35 -9.98
CA SER A 24 1.29 3.04 -11.17
C SER A 24 0.35 2.15 -11.98
N GLU A 25 0.70 0.87 -12.14
CA GLU A 25 -0.14 -0.09 -12.85
C GLU A 25 -1.40 -0.47 -12.07
N SER A 26 -1.32 -0.54 -10.74
CA SER A 26 -2.46 -0.92 -9.88
C SER A 26 -3.41 0.22 -9.56
N VAL A 27 -2.89 1.43 -9.31
CA VAL A 27 -3.69 2.62 -8.95
C VAL A 27 -4.14 3.37 -10.21
N GLY A 28 -3.34 3.30 -11.28
CA GLY A 28 -3.61 3.94 -12.55
C GLY A 28 -2.60 5.05 -12.86
N GLN A 29 -2.17 5.08 -14.12
CA GLN A 29 -1.14 6.00 -14.60
C GLN A 29 -1.53 7.48 -14.47
N HIS A 30 -2.82 7.80 -14.43
CA HIS A 30 -3.27 9.18 -14.25
C HIS A 30 -3.01 9.70 -12.83
N GLN A 31 -3.11 8.83 -11.83
CA GLN A 31 -2.84 9.19 -10.44
C GLN A 31 -1.35 9.10 -10.13
N ILE A 32 -0.63 8.15 -10.75
CA ILE A 32 0.80 7.95 -10.56
C ILE A 32 1.46 7.82 -11.94
N SER A 33 1.81 8.95 -12.55
CA SER A 33 2.50 8.98 -13.84
C SER A 33 3.97 8.63 -13.67
N VAL A 34 4.42 7.51 -14.25
CA VAL A 34 5.80 7.02 -14.10
C VAL A 34 6.57 7.07 -15.41
N VAL A 35 7.77 7.64 -15.36
CA VAL A 35 8.74 7.61 -16.47
C VAL A 35 9.65 6.39 -16.29
N ARG A 36 9.37 5.31 -17.04
CA ARG A 36 10.06 4.02 -16.88
C ARG A 36 11.57 4.11 -17.14
N ASP A 37 12.02 5.00 -18.02
CA ASP A 37 13.44 5.13 -18.37
C ASP A 37 14.19 6.13 -17.47
N ALA A 38 13.57 6.59 -16.38
CA ALA A 38 14.21 7.52 -15.46
C ALA A 38 15.47 6.90 -14.82
N MET A 39 16.58 7.63 -14.85
CA MET A 39 17.82 7.23 -14.17
C MET A 39 17.90 7.76 -12.73
N HIS A 40 17.05 8.72 -12.37
CA HIS A 40 17.06 9.38 -11.07
C HIS A 40 15.69 9.27 -10.37
N PRO A 41 15.65 9.14 -9.02
CA PRO A 41 14.40 9.07 -8.25
C PRO A 41 13.44 10.23 -8.52
N ASN A 42 13.99 11.44 -8.66
CA ASN A 42 13.18 12.64 -8.92
C ASN A 42 12.56 12.68 -10.32
N ALA A 43 13.14 11.95 -11.28
CA ALA A 43 12.64 11.87 -12.65
C ALA A 43 11.68 10.70 -12.86
N LEU A 44 11.52 9.83 -11.85
CA LEU A 44 10.67 8.65 -11.94
C LEU A 44 9.18 9.01 -11.95
N ILE A 45 8.80 10.09 -11.27
CA ILE A 45 7.42 10.59 -11.19
C ILE A 45 7.28 11.79 -12.12
N SER A 46 6.37 11.68 -13.09
CA SER A 46 6.02 12.78 -13.99
C SER A 46 5.11 13.80 -13.29
N SER A 47 5.24 15.07 -13.65
CA SER A 47 4.39 16.17 -13.17
C SER A 47 2.94 16.09 -13.65
N GLU A 48 2.62 15.14 -14.52
CA GLU A 48 1.26 14.94 -15.07
C GLU A 48 0.30 14.22 -14.10
N ALA A 49 0.79 13.78 -12.93
CA ALA A 49 -0.05 13.14 -11.92
C ALA A 49 -1.03 14.14 -11.28
N VAL A 50 -2.30 13.74 -11.11
CA VAL A 50 -3.38 14.59 -10.53
C VAL A 50 -2.97 15.24 -9.21
N HIS A 51 -2.39 14.44 -8.30
CA HIS A 51 -1.89 14.91 -7.02
C HIS A 51 -0.36 14.83 -6.95
N TYR A 52 0.32 15.37 -7.98
CA TYR A 52 1.77 15.27 -8.14
C TYR A 52 2.57 15.57 -6.87
N GLU A 53 2.27 16.66 -6.13
CA GLU A 53 3.03 17.00 -4.92
C GLU A 53 2.87 15.96 -3.79
N LEU A 54 1.67 15.39 -3.64
CA LEU A 54 1.42 14.32 -2.67
C LEU A 54 2.15 13.04 -3.08
N VAL A 55 2.01 12.62 -4.34
CA VAL A 55 2.66 11.42 -4.89
C VAL A 55 4.18 11.53 -4.78
N LYS A 56 4.74 12.70 -5.12
CA LYS A 56 6.16 12.99 -4.97
C LYS A 56 6.61 12.96 -3.52
N LYS A 57 5.83 13.51 -2.59
CA LYS A 57 6.11 13.42 -1.15
C LYS A 57 6.15 11.97 -0.68
N ILE A 58 5.12 11.18 -1.01
CA ILE A 58 5.03 9.76 -0.66
C ILE A 58 6.28 9.00 -1.10
N PHE A 59 6.62 9.07 -2.39
CA PHE A 59 7.75 8.30 -2.91
C PHE A 59 9.10 8.79 -2.41
N ARG A 60 9.26 10.10 -2.21
CA ARG A 60 10.47 10.66 -1.60
C ARG A 60 10.64 10.19 -0.16
N ASP A 61 9.57 10.17 0.61
CA ASP A 61 9.61 9.79 2.03
C ASP A 61 9.87 8.28 2.16
N ILE A 62 9.25 7.45 1.30
CA ILE A 62 9.55 6.01 1.19
C ILE A 62 11.02 5.79 0.80
N TYR A 63 11.53 6.49 -0.21
CA TYR A 63 12.91 6.38 -0.68
C TYR A 63 13.91 6.71 0.44
N ARG A 64 13.65 7.78 1.20
CA ARG A 64 14.48 8.21 2.33
C ARG A 64 14.42 7.24 3.51
N ALA A 65 13.23 6.81 3.91
CA ALA A 65 13.06 5.89 5.03
C ALA A 65 13.73 4.54 4.78
N ASN A 66 13.65 4.05 3.54
CA ASN A 66 14.31 2.80 3.12
C ASN A 66 15.83 2.95 2.89
N ARG A 67 16.38 4.18 2.96
CA ARG A 67 17.78 4.49 2.65
C ARG A 67 18.19 3.98 1.27
N CYS A 68 17.30 4.17 0.29
CA CYS A 68 17.60 3.82 -1.07
C CYS A 68 18.76 4.71 -1.57
N TYR A 69 19.87 4.10 -2.00
CA TYR A 69 20.99 4.83 -2.63
C TYR A 69 20.85 4.91 -4.16
N HIS A 70 20.04 4.03 -4.74
CA HIS A 70 19.73 3.96 -6.17
C HIS A 70 18.32 3.39 -6.40
N LEU A 71 17.80 3.49 -7.62
CA LEU A 71 16.43 3.05 -7.98
C LEU A 71 16.18 1.55 -7.79
N ASN A 72 17.23 0.73 -7.92
CA ASN A 72 17.13 -0.72 -7.74
C ASN A 72 17.39 -1.16 -6.29
N ALA A 73 17.41 -0.22 -5.33
CA ALA A 73 17.64 -0.55 -3.93
C ALA A 73 16.42 -1.30 -3.37
N THR A 74 16.68 -2.29 -2.53
CA THR A 74 15.63 -3.07 -1.85
C THR A 74 14.80 -2.15 -0.97
N VAL A 75 13.49 -2.38 -0.98
CA VAL A 75 12.55 -1.70 -0.08
C VAL A 75 12.11 -2.65 1.01
N ASP A 76 12.07 -2.13 2.24
CA ASP A 76 11.59 -2.83 3.42
C ASP A 76 10.09 -2.59 3.59
N CYS A 77 9.36 -3.69 3.84
CA CYS A 77 7.93 -3.70 4.07
C CYS A 77 7.51 -2.74 5.18
N HIS A 78 8.07 -2.91 6.38
CA HIS A 78 7.65 -2.20 7.58
C HIS A 78 7.95 -0.71 7.48
N LYS A 79 9.15 -0.35 7.02
CA LYS A 79 9.52 1.06 6.80
C LYS A 79 8.61 1.75 5.79
N THR A 80 8.19 1.03 4.75
CA THR A 80 7.29 1.56 3.74
C THR A 80 5.90 1.82 4.32
N PHE A 81 5.33 0.88 5.07
CA PHE A 81 4.04 1.08 5.74
C PHE A 81 4.08 2.12 6.85
N ASP A 82 5.18 2.22 7.61
CA ASP A 82 5.36 3.27 8.62
C ASP A 82 5.30 4.67 8.01
N VAL A 83 5.91 4.85 6.83
CA VAL A 83 5.84 6.11 6.08
C VAL A 83 4.41 6.39 5.63
N LEU A 84 3.73 5.41 5.03
CA LEU A 84 2.35 5.58 4.58
C LEU A 84 1.41 5.92 5.75
N GLY A 85 1.59 5.26 6.90
CA GLY A 85 0.83 5.55 8.12
C GLY A 85 1.05 6.96 8.65
N LYS A 86 2.31 7.44 8.65
CA LYS A 86 2.63 8.83 9.04
C LYS A 86 1.98 9.86 8.11
N ILE A 87 2.09 9.64 6.79
CA ILE A 87 1.47 10.54 5.80
C ILE A 87 -0.06 10.52 5.95
N HIS A 88 -0.65 9.35 6.22
CA HIS A 88 -2.08 9.25 6.45
C HIS A 88 -2.51 10.05 7.69
N ALA A 89 -1.77 9.96 8.78
CA ALA A 89 -2.03 10.75 9.98
C ALA A 89 -1.92 12.26 9.70
N GLU A 90 -0.88 12.70 8.97
CA GLU A 90 -0.72 14.11 8.55
C GLU A 90 -1.90 14.60 7.69
N LEU A 91 -2.39 13.76 6.76
CA LEU A 91 -3.54 14.11 5.93
C LEU A 91 -4.83 14.21 6.74
N VAL A 92 -5.09 13.26 7.65
CA VAL A 92 -6.32 13.27 8.46
C VAL A 92 -6.36 14.44 9.44
N ASP A 93 -5.21 14.85 9.98
CA ASP A 93 -5.12 15.98 10.93
C ASP A 93 -5.23 17.36 10.25
N SER A 94 -5.00 17.44 8.93
CA SER A 94 -5.05 18.70 8.18
C SER A 94 -6.48 19.08 7.78
N GLU A 95 -6.92 20.28 8.20
CA GLU A 95 -8.23 20.85 7.86
C GLU A 95 -8.44 21.11 6.35
N LYS A 96 -7.36 21.16 5.56
CA LYS A 96 -7.40 21.47 4.12
C LYS A 96 -7.26 20.22 3.25
N THR A 97 -7.28 19.04 3.85
CA THR A 97 -7.07 17.80 3.12
C THR A 97 -8.27 17.45 2.28
N ASP A 98 -8.01 17.15 1.01
CA ASP A 98 -9.01 16.66 0.07
C ASP A 98 -9.32 15.18 0.33
N VAL A 99 -10.60 14.80 0.28
CA VAL A 99 -11.05 13.41 0.43
C VAL A 99 -10.38 12.52 -0.63
N ASP A 100 -10.15 13.06 -1.82
CA ASP A 100 -9.47 12.35 -2.91
C ASP A 100 -8.00 12.02 -2.59
N GLN A 101 -7.33 12.86 -1.78
CA GLN A 101 -5.96 12.61 -1.33
C GLN A 101 -5.88 11.44 -0.33
N ILE A 102 -6.87 11.36 0.58
CA ILE A 102 -6.98 10.23 1.52
C ILE A 102 -7.29 8.95 0.74
N GLY A 103 -8.23 8.99 -0.21
CA GLY A 103 -8.57 7.87 -1.07
C GLY A 103 -7.38 7.38 -1.90
N LEU A 104 -6.61 8.30 -2.49
CA LEU A 104 -5.38 7.98 -3.21
C LEU A 104 -4.37 7.26 -2.30
N LEU A 105 -4.16 7.76 -1.08
CA LEU A 105 -3.20 7.15 -0.16
C LEU A 105 -3.64 5.74 0.27
N GLN A 106 -4.94 5.51 0.46
CA GLN A 106 -5.50 4.19 0.75
C GLN A 106 -5.28 3.22 -0.42
N ASN A 107 -5.54 3.67 -1.66
CA ASN A 107 -5.27 2.88 -2.87
C ASN A 107 -3.78 2.53 -2.99
N ILE A 108 -2.87 3.46 -2.69
CA ILE A 108 -1.43 3.22 -2.64
C ILE A 108 -1.09 2.19 -1.57
N GLY A 109 -1.69 2.28 -0.38
CA GLY A 109 -1.48 1.32 0.71
C GLY A 109 -1.92 -0.10 0.35
N GLU A 110 -3.09 -0.24 -0.26
CA GLU A 110 -3.60 -1.54 -0.73
C GLU A 110 -2.70 -2.13 -1.83
N ALA A 111 -2.33 -1.32 -2.82
CA ALA A 111 -1.45 -1.76 -3.89
C ALA A 111 -0.03 -2.11 -3.37
N THR A 112 0.47 -1.38 -2.36
CA THR A 112 1.75 -1.68 -1.70
C THR A 112 1.69 -3.03 -0.97
N ARG A 113 0.56 -3.33 -0.32
CA ARG A 113 0.35 -4.63 0.33
C ARG A 113 0.40 -5.77 -0.69
N LYS A 114 -0.37 -5.66 -1.78
CA LYS A 114 -0.37 -6.64 -2.87
C LYS A 114 1.02 -6.83 -3.48
N PHE A 115 1.77 -5.73 -3.62
CA PHE A 115 3.14 -5.79 -4.10
C PHE A 115 4.01 -6.66 -3.19
N PHE A 116 4.04 -6.42 -1.88
CA PHE A 116 4.89 -7.19 -0.98
C PHE A 116 4.41 -8.62 -0.73
N GLU A 117 3.11 -8.87 -0.77
CA GLU A 117 2.53 -10.23 -0.76
C GLU A 117 3.04 -11.05 -1.96
N ALA A 118 3.10 -10.44 -3.14
CA ALA A 118 3.61 -11.11 -4.35
C ALA A 118 5.12 -11.40 -4.32
N HIS A 119 5.87 -10.80 -3.39
CA HIS A 119 7.33 -10.94 -3.28
C HIS A 119 7.76 -11.62 -1.97
N ASP A 120 6.83 -12.21 -1.21
CA ASP A 120 7.06 -12.86 0.09
C ASP A 120 7.87 -11.99 1.08
N SER A 121 7.83 -10.66 0.91
CA SER A 121 8.71 -9.73 1.67
C SER A 121 8.00 -9.04 2.84
N CYS A 122 6.67 -9.22 2.96
CA CYS A 122 5.90 -8.87 4.16
C CYS A 122 5.25 -10.14 4.72
N PRO A 123 5.76 -10.74 5.80
CA PRO A 123 4.99 -11.74 6.53
C PRO A 123 3.84 -11.01 7.26
N SER A 124 2.62 -11.09 6.71
CA SER A 124 1.43 -10.82 7.51
C SER A 124 1.20 -12.02 8.41
N ASN A 125 1.70 -11.95 9.65
CA ASN A 125 1.21 -12.87 10.68
C ASN A 125 -0.27 -12.54 10.92
N GLN A 126 -1.13 -13.32 10.28
CA GLN A 126 -2.52 -13.48 10.70
C GLN A 126 -2.52 -13.72 12.21
N THR A 127 -3.19 -12.86 12.98
CA THR A 127 -3.43 -13.04 14.41
C THR A 127 -4.96 -13.05 14.59
N PRO A 128 -5.48 -13.99 15.41
CA PRO A 128 -6.36 -15.09 15.02
C PRO A 128 -7.82 -14.67 14.79
N GLU A 129 -8.56 -15.50 14.06
CA GLU A 129 -10.02 -15.54 14.12
C GLU A 129 -10.47 -15.66 15.58
N SER A 130 -10.99 -14.57 16.15
CA SER A 130 -11.94 -14.64 17.26
C SER A 130 -13.27 -15.18 16.72
N LYS A 131 -13.33 -16.49 16.54
CA LYS A 131 -14.59 -17.24 16.45
C LYS A 131 -14.82 -17.95 17.78
N ASP A 132 -15.55 -17.29 18.67
CA ASP A 132 -16.53 -18.01 19.46
C ASP A 132 -17.71 -17.10 19.77
N SER A 133 -18.53 -16.91 18.74
CA SER A 133 -19.95 -16.62 18.92
C SER A 133 -20.63 -17.93 19.25
N SER A 134 -20.88 -18.18 20.53
CA SER A 134 -21.85 -19.20 20.96
C SER A 134 -23.12 -18.52 21.46
N VAL A 135 -24.15 -18.72 20.64
CA VAL A 135 -25.53 -18.28 20.70
C VAL A 135 -26.26 -18.77 21.96
N THR A 136 -27.07 -17.86 22.52
CA THR A 136 -28.39 -18.03 23.16
C THR A 136 -28.79 -19.41 23.70
N THR A 137 -29.13 -19.47 25.00
CA THR A 137 -30.17 -20.38 25.49
C THR A 137 -31.14 -19.62 26.40
N PHE A 138 -32.38 -19.53 25.92
CA PHE A 138 -33.56 -19.08 26.63
C PHE A 138 -33.93 -20.07 27.76
N GLY A 139 -34.32 -19.52 28.92
CA GLY A 139 -35.41 -20.04 29.74
C GLY A 139 -35.10 -21.16 30.75
N LYS A 140 -35.13 -20.81 32.05
CA LYS A 140 -36.04 -21.48 32.99
C LYS A 140 -36.33 -20.63 34.23
N VAL A 141 -37.59 -20.21 34.32
CA VAL A 141 -38.26 -19.80 35.56
C VAL A 141 -38.44 -21.01 36.47
N ALA A 142 -38.11 -20.86 37.75
CA ALA A 142 -38.66 -21.55 38.93
C ALA A 142 -37.81 -21.11 40.13
N SER A 143 -38.34 -20.25 41.00
CA SER A 143 -39.01 -20.65 42.25
C SER A 143 -38.02 -20.98 43.38
N LEU A 144 -38.27 -20.39 44.55
CA LEU A 144 -38.48 -21.09 45.83
C LEU A 144 -37.63 -20.56 47.03
N ILE A 145 -38.34 -19.85 47.95
CA ILE A 145 -38.24 -19.92 49.44
C ILE A 145 -36.93 -19.37 50.09
N ARG A 146 -36.92 -18.55 51.16
CA ARG A 146 -37.88 -18.04 52.16
C ARG A 146 -37.34 -16.72 52.70
#